data_AF-A0A844MEN5-F1
#
_entry.id   AF-A0A844MEN5-F1
#
_cell.length_a   1.000
_cell.length_b   1.000
_cell.length_c   1.000
_cell.angle_alpha   90.00
_cell.angle_beta   90.00
_cell.angle_gamma   90.00
#
_symmetry.space_group_name_H-M   'P 1'
#
loop_
_entity.id
_entity.type
_entity.pdbx_description
1 polymer ?
#
loop_
_entity_poly.entity_id
_entity_poly.type
_entity_poly.pdbx_seq_one_letter_code
_entity_poly.pdbx_strand_id
1 'polypeptide(L)'
;MISSFLKTKKNIQLRLVIGLNQVDKLVENGWNERLNAPTKEAERAIQRRSEDIINKLAKYSQISSSYLEYYSALKCYRLLPLLSKIIRNAHAGFKLDNVRPTDPFDLADFEVKEFVQQEREKRIRNQEQKNDSRNELFDEMKKILSFEELELIRNKLTEEYAHPPRVAVLGKTGVGKTTTINNVFNAKLKTSHTVVGTTEAQVKNFELSTGGTLSVIDLPGYGRSISEDKEYEKIYQDIIPSCDLLFLVIQANSKDLADDQEMILKVKQWLEDSPTPQH
;
A
#
# COMPACT_ATOMS: atom_id res chain seq x y z
N MET A 1 -40.44 -26.00 -2.51
CA MET A 1 -40.41 -24.53 -2.61
C MET A 1 -40.73 -24.00 -1.22
N ILE A 2 -39.81 -23.51 -0.38
CA ILE A 2 -38.69 -22.57 -0.57
C ILE A 2 -37.64 -22.93 0.50
N SER A 3 -36.45 -23.38 0.13
CA SER A 3 -35.31 -23.48 1.06
C SER A 3 -33.99 -23.30 0.31
N SER A 4 -33.84 -22.15 -0.35
CA SER A 4 -32.65 -21.84 -1.13
C SER A 4 -32.46 -20.32 -1.19
N PHE A 5 -32.15 -19.65 -0.08
CA PHE A 5 -31.71 -18.24 -0.13
C PHE A 5 -30.83 -17.77 1.03
N LEU A 6 -30.05 -18.66 1.63
CA LEU A 6 -28.95 -18.24 2.51
C LEU A 6 -27.68 -19.00 2.13
N LYS A 7 -27.14 -18.68 0.94
CA LYS A 7 -25.69 -18.80 0.73
C LYS A 7 -25.07 -17.84 1.74
N THR A 8 -24.47 -18.37 2.80
CA THR A 8 -23.55 -17.62 3.64
C THR A 8 -22.51 -16.98 2.72
N LYS A 9 -22.58 -15.65 2.54
CA LYS A 9 -21.54 -14.92 1.81
C LYS A 9 -20.24 -15.18 2.56
N LYS A 10 -19.40 -16.06 2.02
CA LYS A 10 -18.01 -16.23 2.46
C LYS A 10 -17.43 -14.81 2.45
N ASN A 11 -16.93 -14.33 3.57
CA ASN A 11 -16.40 -12.97 3.67
C ASN A 11 -15.10 -12.94 2.85
N ILE A 12 -15.20 -12.60 1.57
CA ILE A 12 -14.06 -12.56 0.65
C ILE A 12 -13.19 -11.38 1.08
N GLN A 13 -11.93 -11.67 1.42
CA GLN A 13 -10.96 -10.62 1.67
C GLN A 13 -10.68 -9.90 0.35
N LEU A 14 -10.88 -8.58 0.34
CA LEU A 14 -10.62 -7.76 -0.83
C LEU A 14 -9.12 -7.50 -0.95
N ARG A 15 -8.61 -7.59 -2.17
CA ARG A 15 -7.24 -7.24 -2.53
C ARG A 15 -7.09 -5.72 -2.66
N LEU A 16 -7.47 -5.00 -1.60
CA LEU A 16 -7.69 -3.55 -1.60
C LEU A 16 -6.93 -2.88 -0.47
N VAL A 17 -6.32 -1.74 -0.77
CA VAL A 17 -5.97 -0.72 0.23
C VAL A 17 -6.49 0.62 -0.25
N ILE A 18 -7.02 1.41 0.67
CA ILE A 18 -7.41 2.79 0.42
C ILE A 18 -6.53 3.70 1.28
N GLY A 19 -5.73 4.53 0.62
CA GLY A 19 -4.80 5.44 1.27
C GLY A 19 -5.36 6.85 1.29
N LEU A 20 -5.58 7.38 2.49
CA LEU A 20 -5.93 8.77 2.70
C LEU A 20 -4.64 9.62 2.74
N ASN A 21 -4.25 10.18 1.60
CA ASN A 21 -3.00 10.91 1.40
C ASN A 21 -3.15 12.42 1.70
N GLN A 22 -2.02 13.12 1.81
CA GLN A 22 -1.94 14.57 2.03
C GLN A 22 -2.45 15.00 3.41
N VAL A 23 -2.31 14.13 4.43
CA VAL A 23 -2.72 14.47 5.79
C VAL A 23 -1.91 15.61 6.40
N ASP A 24 -0.72 15.88 5.88
CA ASP A 24 0.11 17.04 6.21
C ASP A 24 -0.60 18.38 5.95
N LYS A 25 -1.61 18.39 5.07
CA LYS A 25 -2.42 19.58 4.74
C LYS A 25 -3.68 19.72 5.58
N LEU A 26 -3.97 18.79 6.50
CA LEU A 26 -5.18 18.84 7.31
C LEU A 26 -5.13 19.90 8.41
N VAL A 27 -3.93 20.31 8.84
CA VAL A 27 -3.72 21.28 9.91
C VAL A 27 -2.75 22.34 9.42
N GLU A 28 -3.25 23.58 9.28
CA GLU A 28 -2.41 24.71 8.89
C GLU A 28 -1.30 24.94 9.91
N ASN A 29 -0.07 25.15 9.43
CA ASN A 29 1.13 25.33 10.25
C ASN A 29 1.35 24.21 11.29
N GLY A 30 0.77 23.03 11.06
CA GLY A 30 0.86 21.87 11.95
C GLY A 30 2.11 21.03 11.75
N TRP A 31 3.01 21.41 10.85
CA TRP A 31 4.19 20.63 10.50
C TRP A 31 5.48 21.29 11.00
N ASN A 32 6.31 20.52 11.69
CA ASN A 32 7.66 20.92 12.04
C ASN A 32 8.60 20.47 10.93
N GLU A 33 9.06 21.40 10.10
CA GLU A 33 9.94 21.10 8.96
C GLU A 33 11.31 20.57 9.42
N ARG A 34 11.87 21.12 10.51
CA ARG A 34 13.16 20.67 11.07
C ARG A 34 13.14 19.19 11.42
N LEU A 35 12.04 18.70 12.00
CA LEU A 35 11.89 17.29 12.39
C LEU A 35 11.25 16.44 11.28
N ASN A 36 10.73 17.05 10.23
CA ASN A 36 9.76 16.46 9.30
C ASN A 36 8.66 15.64 10.00
N ALA A 37 8.00 16.26 10.98
CA ALA A 37 6.95 15.60 11.76
C ALA A 37 5.84 16.59 12.13
N PRO A 38 4.60 16.13 12.33
CA PRO A 38 3.55 17.00 12.85
C PRO A 38 3.90 17.47 14.27
N THR A 39 3.43 18.65 14.66
CA THR A 39 3.41 19.05 16.07
C THR A 39 2.48 18.12 16.86
N LYS A 40 2.62 18.05 18.19
CA LYS A 40 1.79 17.15 19.02
C LYS A 40 0.30 17.47 18.87
N GLU A 41 -0.05 18.74 18.77
CA GLU A 41 -1.42 19.21 18.57
C GLU A 41 -1.92 18.85 17.17
N ALA A 42 -1.08 19.04 16.15
CA ALA A 42 -1.41 18.70 14.77
C ALA A 42 -1.56 17.19 14.59
N GLU A 43 -0.73 16.36 15.22
CA GLU A 43 -0.82 14.90 15.16
C GLU A 43 -2.17 14.40 15.67
N ARG A 44 -2.61 14.90 16.84
CA ARG A 44 -3.94 14.57 17.39
C ARG A 44 -5.07 14.99 16.45
N ALA A 45 -4.95 16.18 15.86
CA ALA A 45 -5.96 16.69 14.93
C ALA A 45 -5.98 15.93 13.59
N ILE A 46 -4.81 15.57 13.05
CA ILE A 46 -4.64 14.73 11.87
C ILE A 46 -5.28 13.37 12.11
N GLN A 47 -4.96 12.72 13.22
CA GLN A 47 -5.52 11.43 13.58
C GLN A 47 -7.05 11.51 13.63
N ARG A 48 -7.60 12.43 14.45
CA ARG A 48 -9.06 12.59 14.59
C ARG A 48 -9.76 12.83 13.25
N ARG A 49 -9.27 13.78 12.45
CA ARG A 49 -9.87 14.11 11.14
C ARG A 49 -9.77 12.95 10.16
N SER A 50 -8.65 12.22 10.16
CA SER A 50 -8.44 11.06 9.29
C SER A 50 -9.37 9.91 9.69
N GLU A 51 -9.52 9.63 10.98
CA GLU A 51 -10.45 8.63 11.51
C GLU A 51 -11.91 8.98 11.17
N ASP A 52 -12.30 10.25 11.28
CA ASP A 52 -13.62 10.73 10.87
C ASP A 52 -13.89 10.45 9.37
N ILE A 53 -12.91 10.70 8.49
CA ILE A 53 -13.02 10.43 7.05
C ILE A 53 -13.07 8.91 6.79
N ILE A 54 -12.17 8.14 7.41
CA ILE A 54 -12.12 6.68 7.27
C ILE A 54 -13.46 6.06 7.68
N ASN A 55 -14.04 6.48 8.81
CA ASN A 55 -15.32 5.97 9.28
C ASN A 55 -16.46 6.29 8.30
N LYS A 56 -16.48 7.49 7.72
CA LYS A 56 -17.46 7.87 6.69
C LYS A 56 -17.33 7.01 5.43
N LEU A 57 -16.11 6.85 4.91
CA LEU A 57 -15.84 6.04 3.72
C LEU A 57 -16.18 4.56 3.95
N ALA A 58 -15.73 3.99 5.07
CA ALA A 58 -15.99 2.60 5.46
C ALA A 58 -17.49 2.33 5.59
N LYS A 59 -18.23 3.22 6.26
CA LYS A 59 -19.68 3.09 6.43
C LYS A 59 -20.42 3.17 5.10
N TYR A 60 -20.08 4.15 4.25
CA TYR A 60 -20.74 4.33 2.97
C TYR A 60 -20.53 3.14 2.02
N SER A 61 -19.27 2.70 1.90
CA SER A 61 -18.89 1.63 0.97
C SER A 61 -19.09 0.21 1.52
N GLN A 62 -19.49 0.10 2.79
CA GLN A 62 -19.65 -1.18 3.51
C GLN A 62 -18.38 -2.02 3.41
N ILE A 63 -17.22 -1.41 3.67
CA ILE A 63 -15.92 -2.09 3.78
C ILE A 63 -15.37 -1.92 5.19
N SER A 64 -14.49 -2.83 5.60
CA SER A 64 -13.79 -2.72 6.88
C SER A 64 -12.79 -1.56 6.87
N SER A 65 -12.68 -0.83 7.99
CA SER A 65 -11.58 0.13 8.21
C SER A 65 -10.19 -0.53 8.17
N SER A 66 -10.12 -1.86 8.23
CA SER A 66 -8.90 -2.62 7.99
C SER A 66 -8.33 -2.50 6.58
N TYR A 67 -9.06 -1.91 5.62
CA TYR A 67 -8.55 -1.58 4.28
C TYR A 67 -8.05 -0.14 4.15
N LEU A 68 -8.32 0.72 5.13
CA LEU A 68 -8.00 2.14 5.06
C LEU A 68 -6.81 2.51 5.95
N GLU A 69 -5.92 3.38 5.46
CA GLU A 69 -4.80 3.95 6.20
C GLU A 69 -4.57 5.41 5.78
N TYR A 70 -4.15 6.26 6.71
CA TYR A 70 -3.86 7.67 6.43
C TYR A 70 -2.37 7.95 6.50
N TYR A 71 -1.88 8.80 5.61
CA TYR A 71 -0.45 9.02 5.42
C TYR A 71 -0.18 10.33 4.68
N SER A 72 1.10 10.74 4.65
CA SER A 72 1.58 11.75 3.70
C SER A 72 2.69 11.16 2.88
N ALA A 73 2.43 11.00 1.58
CA ALA A 73 3.44 10.60 0.60
C ALA A 73 4.57 11.64 0.55
N LEU A 74 4.22 12.93 0.52
CA LEU A 74 5.17 14.03 0.37
C LEU A 74 6.10 14.14 1.58
N LYS A 75 5.57 13.96 2.79
CA LYS A 75 6.34 14.03 4.03
C LYS A 75 6.88 12.68 4.51
N CYS A 76 6.72 11.61 3.73
CA CYS A 76 7.06 10.23 4.12
C CYS A 76 6.49 9.82 5.49
N TYR A 77 5.36 10.40 5.88
CA TYR A 77 4.73 10.17 7.18
C TYR A 77 3.78 8.99 7.12
N ARG A 78 3.93 8.04 8.06
CA ARG A 78 3.15 6.80 8.18
C ARG A 78 3.23 5.86 6.96
N LEU A 79 4.33 5.90 6.20
CA LEU A 79 4.53 4.94 5.10
C LEU A 79 4.71 3.49 5.57
N LEU A 80 5.28 3.26 6.75
CA LEU A 80 5.39 1.92 7.34
C LEU A 80 4.03 1.29 7.71
N PRO A 81 3.13 1.99 8.45
CA PRO A 81 1.74 1.55 8.61
C PRO A 81 1.04 1.26 7.29
N LEU A 82 1.20 2.14 6.29
CA LEU A 82 0.63 1.93 4.96
C LEU A 82 1.18 0.68 4.28
N LEU A 83 2.50 0.47 4.28
CA LEU A 83 3.12 -0.71 3.71
C LEU A 83 2.66 -1.99 4.42
N SER A 84 2.55 -1.98 5.75
CA SER A 84 1.99 -3.09 6.53
C SER A 84 0.56 -3.42 6.09
N LYS A 85 -0.25 -2.39 5.79
CA LYS A 85 -1.59 -2.55 5.24
C LYS A 85 -1.60 -3.18 3.84
N ILE A 86 -0.69 -2.72 2.98
CA ILE A 86 -0.46 -3.24 1.61
C ILE A 86 -0.11 -4.72 1.69
N ILE A 87 0.90 -5.08 2.49
CA ILE A 87 1.35 -6.47 2.69
C ILE A 87 0.20 -7.37 3.17
N ARG A 88 -0.59 -6.91 4.14
CA ARG A 88 -1.69 -7.70 4.73
C ARG A 88 -2.87 -7.95 3.79
N ASN A 89 -3.12 -7.03 2.86
CA ASN A 89 -4.29 -7.09 1.97
C ASN A 89 -3.93 -7.50 0.54
N ALA A 90 -2.65 -7.54 0.16
CA ALA A 90 -2.21 -8.05 -1.13
C ALA A 90 -2.34 -9.57 -1.18
N HIS A 91 -2.73 -10.09 -2.35
CA HIS A 91 -2.54 -11.50 -2.66
C HIS A 91 -1.04 -11.81 -2.64
N ALA A 92 -0.65 -12.90 -1.97
CA ALA A 92 0.76 -13.26 -1.76
C ALA A 92 1.62 -12.08 -1.25
N GLY A 93 1.07 -11.25 -0.35
CA GLY A 93 1.73 -10.02 0.13
C GLY A 93 3.06 -10.22 0.85
N PHE A 94 3.41 -11.45 1.25
CA PHE A 94 4.75 -11.80 1.72
C PHE A 94 5.84 -11.48 0.68
N LYS A 95 5.52 -11.41 -0.63
CA LYS A 95 6.44 -10.97 -1.68
C LYS A 95 6.86 -9.49 -1.56
N LEU A 96 6.19 -8.70 -0.71
CA LEU A 96 6.45 -7.29 -0.49
C LEU A 96 7.15 -7.02 0.86
N ASP A 97 7.48 -8.05 1.64
CA ASP A 97 8.06 -7.95 2.98
C ASP A 97 9.40 -7.20 3.05
N ASN A 98 10.14 -7.16 1.95
CA ASN A 98 11.44 -6.53 1.82
C ASN A 98 11.40 -5.14 1.18
N VAL A 99 10.20 -4.65 0.82
CA VAL A 99 10.01 -3.26 0.42
C VAL A 99 10.34 -2.36 1.60
N ARG A 100 11.15 -1.32 1.36
CA ARG A 100 11.52 -0.34 2.39
C ARG A 100 11.06 1.04 1.96
N PRO A 101 10.03 1.62 2.61
CA PRO A 101 9.62 2.98 2.31
C PRO A 101 10.74 3.98 2.58
N THR A 102 10.68 5.13 1.91
CA THR A 102 11.58 6.27 2.15
C THR A 102 11.50 6.70 3.62
N ASP A 103 12.64 7.02 4.20
CA ASP A 103 12.72 7.40 5.59
C ASP A 103 12.14 8.81 5.80
N PRO A 104 11.23 9.04 6.76
CA PRO A 104 10.78 10.40 7.07
C PRO A 104 11.92 11.33 7.47
N PHE A 105 12.99 10.82 8.08
CA PHE A 105 14.11 11.67 8.46
C PHE A 105 14.97 12.10 7.27
N ASP A 106 14.86 11.47 6.10
CA ASP A 106 15.54 11.93 4.87
C ASP A 106 15.08 13.34 4.45
N LEU A 107 13.93 13.80 4.96
CA LEU A 107 13.38 15.14 4.74
C LEU A 107 13.58 16.09 5.92
N ALA A 108 14.15 15.64 7.04
CA ALA A 108 14.43 16.48 8.20
C ALA A 108 15.67 17.38 7.99
N ASP A 109 15.95 18.27 8.94
CA ASP A 109 17.18 19.08 8.90
C ASP A 109 18.43 18.21 9.11
N PHE A 110 19.57 18.69 8.62
CA PHE A 110 20.86 17.99 8.68
C PHE A 110 21.22 17.48 10.08
N GLU A 111 21.12 18.34 11.11
CA GLU A 111 21.45 17.95 12.49
C GLU A 111 20.55 16.81 13.00
N VAL A 112 19.29 16.78 12.58
CA VAL A 112 18.34 15.75 12.97
C VAL A 112 18.67 14.44 12.27
N LYS A 113 19.05 14.48 10.99
CA LYS A 113 19.52 13.29 10.25
C LYS A 113 20.72 12.66 10.92
N GLU A 114 21.74 13.47 11.21
CA GLU A 114 22.98 13.03 11.88
C GLU A 114 22.66 12.39 13.23
N PHE A 115 21.83 13.06 14.05
CA PHE A 115 21.42 12.53 15.34
C PHE A 115 20.69 11.17 15.21
N VAL A 116 19.73 11.07 14.29
CA VAL A 116 18.95 9.84 14.07
C VAL A 116 19.84 8.71 13.58
N GLN A 117 20.79 8.98 12.68
CA GLN A 117 21.75 8.00 12.21
C GLN A 117 22.61 7.46 13.36
N GLN A 118 23.21 8.36 14.16
CA GLN A 118 24.03 7.97 15.31
C GLN A 118 23.25 7.10 16.31
N GLU A 119 22.00 7.47 16.60
CA GLU A 119 21.14 6.69 17.51
C GLU A 119 20.77 5.32 16.95
N ARG A 120 20.54 5.20 15.63
CA ARG A 120 20.27 3.91 14.98
C ARG A 120 21.49 3.00 15.02
N GLU A 121 22.69 3.52 14.76
CA GLU A 121 23.94 2.76 14.84
C GLU A 121 24.20 2.24 16.26
N LYS A 122 23.91 3.04 17.30
CA LYS A 122 23.98 2.59 18.70
C LYS A 122 23.03 1.42 18.97
N ARG A 123 21.80 1.47 18.44
CA ARG A 123 20.80 0.41 18.62
C ARG A 123 21.19 -0.89 17.92
N ILE A 124 21.77 -0.81 16.71
CA ILE A 124 22.22 -1.99 15.96
C ILE A 124 23.29 -2.74 16.75
N ARG A 125 24.31 -2.03 17.27
CA ARG A 125 25.35 -2.62 18.12
C ARG A 125 24.79 -3.34 19.36
N ASN A 126 23.71 -2.82 19.94
CA ASN A 126 23.05 -3.45 21.08
C ASN A 126 22.15 -4.64 20.70
N GLN A 127 21.69 -4.74 19.45
CA GLN A 127 20.82 -5.82 18.97
C GLN A 127 21.58 -7.09 18.58
N GLU A 128 22.87 -6.99 18.24
CA GLU A 128 23.71 -8.15 17.92
C GLU A 128 23.76 -9.19 19.07
N GLN A 129 23.58 -8.75 20.32
CA GLN A 129 23.49 -9.62 21.51
C GLN A 129 22.16 -10.38 21.65
N LYS A 130 21.12 -10.01 20.88
CA LYS A 130 19.77 -10.61 20.98
C LYS A 130 19.51 -11.68 19.89
N ASN A 131 20.46 -11.90 18.99
CA ASN A 131 20.33 -12.84 17.88
C ASN A 131 20.30 -14.32 18.32
N ASP A 132 20.87 -14.67 19.47
CA ASP A 132 20.89 -16.05 19.96
C ASP A 132 19.49 -16.63 20.15
N SER A 133 18.55 -15.88 20.75
CA SER A 133 17.16 -16.35 20.95
C SER A 133 16.36 -16.52 19.65
N ARG A 134 16.74 -15.84 18.56
CA ARG A 134 16.07 -15.98 17.25
C ARG A 134 16.52 -17.27 16.56
N ASN A 135 17.80 -17.60 16.67
CA ASN A 135 18.37 -18.82 16.11
C ASN A 135 17.79 -20.06 16.81
N GLU A 136 17.59 -20.00 18.13
CA GLU A 136 16.90 -21.05 18.90
C GLU A 136 15.47 -21.32 18.39
N LEU A 137 14.68 -20.26 18.15
CA LEU A 137 13.33 -20.39 17.57
C LEU A 137 13.36 -21.04 16.18
N PHE A 138 14.31 -20.64 15.33
CA PHE A 138 14.46 -21.25 14.00
C PHE A 138 14.83 -22.73 14.08
N ASP A 139 15.66 -23.12 15.03
CA ASP A 139 16.05 -24.52 15.23
C ASP A 139 14.91 -25.36 15.81
N GLU A 140 14.02 -24.77 16.64
CA GLU A 140 12.77 -25.42 17.04
C GLU A 140 11.80 -25.60 15.85
N MET A 141 11.66 -24.59 14.98
CA MET A 141 10.82 -24.69 13.78
C MET A 141 11.28 -25.82 12.83
N LYS A 142 12.60 -26.02 12.67
CA LYS A 142 13.16 -27.11 11.87
C LYS A 142 12.83 -28.50 12.43
N LYS A 143 12.54 -28.63 13.72
CA LYS A 143 12.15 -29.91 14.34
C LYS A 143 10.69 -30.27 14.07
N ILE A 144 9.85 -29.27 13.76
CA ILE A 144 8.42 -29.44 13.52
C ILE A 144 8.14 -29.86 12.07
N LEU A 145 8.91 -29.33 11.11
CA LEU A 145 8.72 -29.59 9.69
C LEU A 145 9.60 -30.75 9.22
N SER A 146 9.00 -31.74 8.58
CA SER A 146 9.74 -32.80 7.89
C SER A 146 10.49 -32.23 6.67
N PHE A 147 11.51 -32.96 6.21
CA PHE A 147 12.27 -32.59 5.01
C PHE A 147 11.37 -32.46 3.76
N GLU A 148 10.38 -33.34 3.63
CA GLU A 148 9.42 -33.33 2.51
C GLU A 148 8.53 -32.08 2.53
N GLU A 149 8.06 -31.67 3.72
CA GLU A 149 7.28 -30.42 3.87
C GLU A 149 8.13 -29.18 3.56
N LEU A 150 9.40 -29.17 3.96
CA LEU A 150 10.33 -28.07 3.65
C LEU A 150 10.57 -27.94 2.14
N GLU A 151 10.77 -29.05 1.43
CA GLU A 151 10.93 -29.06 -0.03
C GLU A 151 9.64 -28.61 -0.73
N LEU A 152 8.47 -29.04 -0.27
CA LEU A 152 7.19 -28.58 -0.82
C LEU A 152 7.00 -27.07 -0.64
N ILE A 153 7.29 -26.54 0.56
CA ILE A 153 7.23 -25.10 0.84
C ILE A 153 8.22 -24.35 -0.05
N ARG A 154 9.45 -24.84 -0.18
CA ARG A 154 10.50 -24.22 -0.99
C ARG A 154 10.11 -24.14 -2.47
N ASN A 155 9.60 -25.22 -3.04
CA ASN A 155 9.15 -25.26 -4.43
C ASN A 155 7.99 -24.28 -4.65
N LYS A 156 6.99 -24.30 -3.77
CA LYS A 156 5.85 -23.37 -3.85
C LYS A 156 6.28 -21.90 -3.73
N LEU A 157 7.19 -21.58 -2.82
CA LEU A 157 7.75 -20.23 -2.72
C LEU A 157 8.49 -19.83 -4.00
N THR A 158 9.27 -20.75 -4.58
CA THR A 158 10.03 -20.49 -5.82
C THR A 158 9.10 -20.19 -6.99
N GLU A 159 8.00 -20.94 -7.14
CA GLU A 159 6.96 -20.68 -8.13
C GLU A 159 6.30 -19.31 -7.91
N GLU A 160 5.93 -18.98 -6.66
CA GLU A 160 5.33 -17.68 -6.32
C GLU A 160 6.26 -16.49 -6.61
N TYR A 161 7.57 -16.64 -6.37
CA TYR A 161 8.58 -15.62 -6.68
C TYR A 161 8.89 -15.51 -8.17
N ALA A 162 8.52 -16.50 -8.99
CA ALA A 162 8.65 -16.42 -10.45
C ALA A 162 7.69 -15.38 -11.05
N HIS A 163 6.61 -15.04 -10.33
CA HIS A 163 5.62 -14.04 -10.73
C HIS A 163 5.78 -12.74 -9.91
N PRO A 164 6.32 -11.67 -10.52
CA PRO A 164 6.42 -10.34 -9.89
C PRO A 164 5.09 -9.90 -9.27
N PRO A 165 5.03 -9.49 -7.98
CA PRO A 165 3.83 -8.89 -7.44
C PRO A 165 3.42 -7.66 -8.27
N ARG A 166 2.12 -7.56 -8.58
CA ARG A 166 1.52 -6.48 -9.38
C ARG A 166 0.61 -5.62 -8.49
N VAL A 167 0.98 -4.36 -8.26
CA VAL A 167 0.16 -3.40 -7.52
C VAL A 167 -0.36 -2.32 -8.46
N ALA A 168 -1.67 -2.26 -8.67
CA ALA A 168 -2.30 -1.14 -9.36
C ALA A 168 -2.53 0.04 -8.40
N VAL A 169 -2.25 1.25 -8.83
CA VAL A 169 -2.48 2.48 -8.05
C VAL A 169 -3.48 3.35 -8.79
N LEU A 170 -4.62 3.62 -8.14
CA LEU A 170 -5.74 4.40 -8.67
C LEU A 170 -6.01 5.62 -7.79
N GLY A 171 -6.62 6.68 -8.31
CA GLY A 171 -6.88 7.90 -7.56
C GLY A 171 -7.10 9.09 -8.49
N LYS A 172 -7.83 10.13 -8.03
CA LYS A 172 -8.03 11.37 -8.81
C LYS A 172 -6.69 11.99 -9.26
N THR A 173 -6.74 12.88 -10.25
CA THR A 173 -5.53 13.62 -10.64
C THR A 173 -5.10 14.53 -9.49
N GLY A 174 -3.80 14.60 -9.19
CA GLY A 174 -3.26 15.47 -8.14
C GLY A 174 -3.31 14.92 -6.70
N VAL A 175 -3.88 13.73 -6.47
CA VAL A 175 -3.93 13.12 -5.11
C VAL A 175 -2.57 12.62 -4.61
N GLY A 176 -1.57 12.54 -5.49
CA GLY A 176 -0.20 12.15 -5.15
C GLY A 176 0.20 10.71 -5.48
N LYS A 177 -0.51 10.02 -6.41
CA LYS A 177 -0.21 8.63 -6.82
C LYS A 177 1.28 8.39 -7.09
N THR A 178 1.88 9.17 -7.98
CA THR A 178 3.27 9.02 -8.39
C THR A 178 4.25 9.22 -7.23
N THR A 179 4.00 10.21 -6.36
CA THR A 179 4.78 10.44 -5.13
C THR A 179 4.65 9.26 -4.17
N THR A 180 3.44 8.74 -3.99
CA THR A 180 3.17 7.55 -3.18
C THR A 180 3.93 6.34 -3.70
N ILE A 181 3.89 6.08 -5.01
CA ILE A 181 4.60 4.96 -5.63
C ILE A 181 6.10 5.05 -5.31
N ASN A 182 6.70 6.22 -5.55
CA ASN A 182 8.13 6.40 -5.37
C ASN A 182 8.55 6.25 -3.90
N ASN A 183 7.78 6.81 -2.96
CA ASN A 183 8.18 6.85 -1.56
C ASN A 183 7.77 5.60 -0.76
N VAL A 184 6.67 4.92 -1.11
CA VAL A 184 6.25 3.68 -0.43
C VAL A 184 7.07 2.51 -0.89
N PHE A 185 7.25 2.37 -2.21
CA PHE A 185 7.96 1.22 -2.77
C PHE A 185 9.47 1.41 -2.85
N ASN A 186 9.95 2.67 -2.80
CA ASN A 186 11.33 3.15 -2.65
C ASN A 186 12.43 2.09 -2.93
N ALA A 187 12.34 1.53 -4.13
CA ALA A 187 13.19 0.48 -4.64
C ALA A 187 13.92 1.00 -5.87
N LYS A 188 15.01 0.34 -6.26
CA LYS A 188 15.75 0.74 -7.46
C LYS A 188 14.86 0.50 -8.68
N LEU A 189 14.57 1.58 -9.42
CA LEU A 189 13.79 1.51 -10.64
C LEU A 189 14.63 0.80 -11.72
N LYS A 190 14.18 -0.35 -12.20
CA LYS A 190 14.69 -0.91 -13.47
C LYS A 190 14.09 -0.07 -14.59
N THR A 191 14.94 0.41 -15.51
CA THR A 191 14.59 1.27 -16.65
C THR A 191 13.15 1.06 -17.12
N SER A 192 12.30 2.05 -16.88
CA SER A 192 10.88 2.01 -17.25
C SER A 192 10.73 2.30 -18.74
N HIS A 193 9.95 1.49 -19.45
CA HIS A 193 9.30 1.97 -20.67
C HIS A 193 8.17 2.90 -20.24
N THR A 194 8.48 4.20 -20.14
CA THR A 194 7.47 5.24 -19.96
C THR A 194 6.79 5.43 -21.30
N VAL A 195 5.57 4.92 -21.45
CA VAL A 195 4.68 5.49 -22.46
C VAL A 195 4.22 6.82 -21.86
N VAL A 196 4.76 7.91 -22.40
CA VAL A 196 4.45 9.27 -21.96
C VAL A 196 3.06 9.62 -22.46
N GLY A 197 2.07 9.45 -21.60
CA GLY A 197 0.68 9.85 -21.83
C GLY A 197 -0.14 9.69 -20.55
N THR A 198 -0.92 10.71 -20.19
CA THR A 198 -1.83 10.72 -19.03
C THR A 198 -3.15 9.97 -19.28
N THR A 199 -3.21 9.21 -20.37
CA THR A 199 -4.36 8.44 -20.88
C THR A 199 -4.11 6.93 -20.92
N GLU A 200 -2.89 6.47 -20.61
CA GLU A 200 -2.52 5.05 -20.61
C GLU A 200 -1.94 4.64 -19.25
N ALA A 201 -2.21 3.40 -18.81
CA ALA A 201 -1.67 2.86 -17.58
C ALA A 201 -0.14 2.69 -17.68
N GLN A 202 0.60 3.24 -16.72
CA GLN A 202 2.07 3.21 -16.75
C GLN A 202 2.62 2.13 -15.82
N VAL A 203 3.41 1.21 -16.37
CA VAL A 203 4.02 0.13 -15.57
C VAL A 203 5.43 0.54 -15.15
N LYS A 204 5.68 0.51 -13.84
CA LYS A 204 6.99 0.75 -13.21
C LYS A 204 7.48 -0.52 -12.54
N ASN A 205 8.67 -0.98 -12.92
CA ASN A 205 9.27 -2.17 -12.35
C ASN A 205 10.37 -1.78 -11.36
N PHE A 206 10.29 -2.33 -10.16
CA PHE A 206 11.18 -2.07 -9.04
C PHE A 206 11.95 -3.34 -8.67
N GLU A 207 13.24 -3.23 -8.37
CA GLU A 207 14.01 -4.33 -7.80
C GLU A 207 13.78 -4.46 -6.30
N LEU A 208 13.46 -5.67 -5.85
CA LEU A 208 13.35 -5.98 -4.43
C LEU A 208 14.72 -6.39 -3.87
N SER A 209 15.00 -6.04 -2.62
CA SER A 209 16.32 -6.31 -2.00
C SER A 209 16.62 -7.79 -1.80
N THR A 210 15.61 -8.66 -1.82
CA THR A 210 15.74 -10.12 -1.73
C THR A 210 15.80 -10.82 -3.08
N GLY A 211 15.84 -10.06 -4.18
CA GLY A 211 15.73 -10.59 -5.53
C GLY A 211 14.29 -10.56 -6.06
N GLY A 212 14.13 -10.66 -7.38
CA GLY A 212 12.83 -10.48 -8.05
C GLY A 212 12.48 -9.01 -8.34
N THR A 213 11.29 -8.79 -8.88
CA THR A 213 10.78 -7.47 -9.24
C THR A 213 9.37 -7.24 -8.72
N LEU A 214 9.03 -5.99 -8.42
CA LEU A 214 7.68 -5.53 -8.15
C LEU A 214 7.21 -4.67 -9.33
N SER A 215 6.04 -4.99 -9.90
CA SER A 215 5.39 -4.18 -10.94
C SER A 215 4.32 -3.30 -10.32
N VAL A 216 4.51 -1.98 -10.37
CA VAL A 216 3.51 -1.00 -9.93
C VAL A 216 2.89 -0.35 -11.16
N ILE A 217 1.57 -0.42 -11.28
CA ILE A 217 0.82 0.06 -12.43
C ILE A 217 0.11 1.37 -12.01
N ASP A 218 0.61 2.52 -12.45
CA ASP A 218 -0.01 3.83 -12.23
C ASP A 218 -1.19 3.97 -13.21
N LEU A 219 -2.41 3.81 -12.71
CA LEU A 219 -3.63 3.91 -13.50
C LEU A 219 -3.99 5.38 -13.75
N PRO A 220 -4.66 5.69 -14.88
CA PRO A 220 -5.17 7.04 -15.12
C PRO A 220 -6.08 7.49 -13.96
N GLY A 221 -6.17 8.81 -13.75
CA GLY A 221 -6.98 9.35 -12.66
C GLY A 221 -8.43 9.56 -13.09
N TYR A 222 -9.37 9.16 -12.25
CA TYR A 222 -10.80 9.39 -12.46
C TYR A 222 -11.22 10.81 -12.04
N GLY A 223 -12.46 11.18 -12.38
CA GLY A 223 -13.08 12.45 -12.01
C GLY A 223 -12.60 13.61 -12.90
N ARG A 224 -12.27 13.34 -14.17
CA ARG A 224 -11.90 14.37 -15.16
C ARG A 224 -13.10 14.81 -15.98
N SER A 225 -13.69 13.89 -16.74
CA SER A 225 -14.89 14.10 -17.54
C SER A 225 -15.63 12.77 -17.70
N ILE A 226 -16.94 12.83 -17.98
CA ILE A 226 -17.78 11.62 -18.13
C ILE A 226 -17.27 10.72 -19.27
N SER A 227 -16.80 11.31 -20.38
CA SER A 227 -16.27 10.56 -21.52
C SER A 227 -14.95 9.87 -21.19
N GLU A 228 -14.00 10.60 -20.60
CA GLU A 228 -12.70 10.03 -20.20
C GLU A 228 -12.87 8.95 -19.12
N ASP A 229 -13.73 9.18 -18.13
CA ASP A 229 -13.93 8.23 -17.04
C ASP A 229 -14.50 6.90 -17.56
N LYS A 230 -15.36 6.92 -18.59
CA LYS A 230 -15.84 5.69 -19.26
C LYS A 230 -14.72 4.94 -19.99
N GLU A 231 -13.78 5.65 -20.59
CA GLU A 231 -12.63 5.03 -21.27
C GLU A 231 -11.66 4.44 -20.25
N TYR A 232 -11.35 5.20 -19.20
CA TYR A 232 -10.47 4.74 -18.12
C TYR A 232 -11.08 3.58 -17.33
N GLU A 233 -12.41 3.53 -17.16
CA GLU A 233 -13.07 2.42 -16.48
C GLU A 233 -12.83 1.07 -17.18
N LYS A 234 -12.75 1.05 -18.53
CA LYS A 234 -12.37 -0.16 -19.28
C LYS A 234 -10.93 -0.58 -18.96
N ILE A 235 -10.00 0.38 -18.94
CA ILE A 235 -8.60 0.14 -18.57
C ILE A 235 -8.51 -0.46 -17.16
N TYR A 236 -9.31 0.05 -16.21
CA TYR A 236 -9.33 -0.48 -14.84
C TYR A 236 -9.82 -1.94 -14.81
N GLN A 237 -10.94 -2.22 -15.49
CA GLN A 237 -11.53 -3.56 -15.53
C GLN A 237 -10.63 -4.59 -16.24
N ASP A 238 -9.83 -4.17 -17.21
CA ASP A 238 -8.86 -5.04 -17.89
C ASP A 238 -7.63 -5.33 -17.00
N ILE A 239 -7.16 -4.35 -16.23
CA ILE A 239 -5.91 -4.47 -15.45
C ILE A 239 -6.12 -5.11 -14.08
N ILE A 240 -7.16 -4.71 -13.34
CA ILE A 240 -7.41 -5.13 -11.95
C ILE A 240 -7.43 -6.66 -11.75
N PRO A 241 -7.99 -7.48 -12.67
CA PRO A 241 -7.94 -8.94 -12.54
C PRO A 241 -6.52 -9.49 -12.48
N SER A 242 -5.54 -8.85 -13.13
CA SER A 242 -4.13 -9.30 -13.15
C SER A 242 -3.29 -8.80 -11.96
N CYS A 243 -3.84 -7.98 -11.08
CA CYS A 243 -3.11 -7.37 -9.97
C CYS A 243 -3.21 -8.22 -8.70
N ASP A 244 -2.19 -8.21 -7.86
CA ASP A 244 -2.19 -8.78 -6.51
C ASP A 244 -2.86 -7.84 -5.51
N LEU A 245 -2.81 -6.54 -5.76
CA LEU A 245 -3.41 -5.49 -4.94
C LEU A 245 -3.86 -4.33 -5.83
N LEU A 246 -5.03 -3.77 -5.51
CA LEU A 246 -5.41 -2.44 -5.93
C LEU A 246 -5.27 -1.46 -4.77
N PHE A 247 -4.51 -0.38 -5.00
CA PHE A 247 -4.27 0.69 -4.05
C PHE A 247 -4.95 1.98 -4.52
N LEU A 248 -6.07 2.33 -3.90
CA LEU A 248 -6.83 3.54 -4.18
C LEU A 248 -6.33 4.69 -3.29
N VAL A 249 -5.87 5.79 -3.88
CA VAL A 249 -5.41 6.99 -3.19
C VAL A 249 -6.49 8.06 -3.21
N ILE A 250 -6.89 8.51 -2.02
CA ILE A 250 -7.89 9.56 -1.79
C ILE A 250 -7.21 10.73 -1.09
N GLN A 251 -7.61 11.94 -1.43
CA GLN A 251 -7.07 13.16 -0.83
C GLN A 251 -7.77 13.49 0.50
N ALA A 252 -7.01 13.56 1.60
CA ALA A 252 -7.54 13.80 2.94
C ALA A 252 -8.21 15.15 3.12
N ASN A 253 -7.67 16.18 2.48
CA ASN A 253 -8.16 17.56 2.58
C ASN A 253 -9.20 17.91 1.50
N SER A 254 -9.74 16.92 0.79
CA SER A 254 -10.84 17.16 -0.14
C SER A 254 -12.12 17.57 0.60
N LYS A 255 -12.82 18.57 0.08
CA LYS A 255 -14.13 19.00 0.59
C LYS A 255 -15.27 18.11 0.10
N ASP A 256 -15.05 17.37 -0.98
CA ASP A 256 -16.01 16.47 -1.59
C ASP A 256 -15.41 15.07 -1.72
N LEU A 257 -16.16 14.07 -1.29
CA LEU A 257 -15.79 12.65 -1.31
C LEU A 257 -16.77 11.82 -2.15
N ALA A 258 -17.74 12.44 -2.84
CA ALA A 258 -18.79 11.73 -3.56
C ALA A 258 -18.22 10.81 -4.67
N ASP A 259 -17.35 11.33 -5.53
CA ASP A 259 -16.74 10.49 -6.59
C ASP A 259 -15.82 9.42 -5.99
N ASP A 260 -15.12 9.74 -4.89
CA ASP A 260 -14.26 8.77 -4.20
C ASP A 260 -15.10 7.62 -3.61
N GLN A 261 -16.26 7.95 -3.03
CA GLN A 261 -17.25 7.01 -2.53
C GLN A 261 -17.82 6.11 -3.64
N GLU A 262 -18.20 6.69 -4.79
CA GLU A 262 -18.65 5.93 -5.96
C GLU A 262 -17.56 5.01 -6.49
N MET A 263 -16.32 5.52 -6.60
CA MET A 263 -15.19 4.73 -7.06
C MET A 263 -14.89 3.56 -6.12
N ILE A 264 -14.97 3.74 -4.79
CA ILE A 264 -14.80 2.63 -3.84
C ILE A 264 -15.87 1.54 -4.08
N LEU A 265 -17.13 1.92 -4.33
CA LEU A 265 -18.20 0.95 -4.63
C LEU A 265 -17.90 0.16 -5.90
N LYS A 266 -17.48 0.82 -6.98
CA LYS A 266 -17.09 0.18 -8.24
C LYS A 266 -15.90 -0.76 -8.06
N VAL A 267 -14.84 -0.27 -7.42
CA VAL A 267 -13.63 -1.04 -7.10
C VAL A 267 -13.95 -2.28 -6.26
N LYS A 268 -14.79 -2.13 -5.24
CA LYS A 268 -15.26 -3.24 -4.42
C LYS A 268 -15.93 -4.30 -5.29
N GLN A 269 -16.86 -3.89 -6.16
CA GLN A 269 -17.55 -4.81 -7.07
C GLN A 269 -16.58 -5.54 -8.00
N TRP A 270 -15.65 -4.83 -8.66
CA TRP A 270 -14.66 -5.45 -9.55
C TRP A 270 -13.75 -6.46 -8.84
N LEU A 271 -13.37 -6.17 -7.59
CA LEU A 271 -12.56 -7.09 -6.78
C LEU A 271 -13.37 -8.29 -6.26
N GLU A 272 -14.67 -8.12 -6.00
CA GLU A 272 -15.57 -9.23 -5.67
C GLU A 272 -15.79 -10.15 -6.89
N ASP A 273 -15.82 -9.59 -8.10
CA ASP A 273 -15.94 -10.32 -9.36
C ASP A 273 -14.63 -11.03 -9.76
N SER A 274 -13.47 -10.53 -9.30
CA SER A 274 -12.15 -11.15 -9.48
C SER A 274 -11.40 -11.33 -8.14
N PRO A 275 -11.85 -12.25 -7.27
CA PRO A 275 -11.35 -12.36 -5.89
C PRO A 275 -9.89 -12.78 -5.80
N THR A 276 -9.40 -13.55 -6.78
CA THR A 276 -7.98 -13.93 -6.92
C THR A 276 -7.39 -13.30 -8.17
N PRO A 277 -6.07 -12.98 -8.18
CA PRO A 277 -5.40 -12.54 -9.40
C PRO A 277 -5.44 -13.62 -10.48
N GLN A 278 -5.59 -13.20 -11.73
CA GLN A 278 -5.53 -14.03 -12.93
C GLN A 278 -4.19 -13.76 -13.61
N HIS A 279 -3.18 -14.57 -13.27
CA HIS A 279 -1.84 -14.51 -13.88
C HIS A 279 -1.78 -15.28 -15.19
#